data_AF-A0A7J6AC13-F1
#
_entry.id   AF-A0A7J6AC13-F1
#
_cell.length_a   1.000
_cell.length_b   1.000
_cell.length_c   1.000
_cell.angle_alpha   90.00
_cell.angle_beta   90.00
_cell.angle_gamma   90.00
#
_symmetry.space_group_name_H-M   'P 1'
#
loop_
_entity.id
_entity.type
_entity.pdbx_description
1 polymer ?
#
loop_
_entity_poly.entity_id
_entity_poly.type
_entity_poly.pdbx_seq_one_letter_code
_entity_poly.pdbx_strand_id
1 'polypeptide(L)'
;MSISTENKSHQVKCELIGAYREVGCVDLGTVDSAVKKYSGTQIPLIKPKSYSVRVCGQDGTVYTGNEDQLEAWKDFYLPERMEMVVIGAIDDFPCDAFGLQLVLLLCEDGNIYAYEDEVLHLVARNVTELFETGLTFPGLECYKLGECFEDYTEEEYNEIMESDDVKEMKEAHTQFREFLERELLESLKKFKSSQCKESLAQLQKNSNTMNECNEIVVRNPMPVVPWNQHLTSLWIAESKVGVRGGCYPSLNQGSMRTLIHINVDSTHTHNLISKLLINQPI
;
A
#
# COMPACT_ATOMS: atom_id res chain seq x y z
N MET A 1 -20.97 34.17 40.58
CA MET A 1 -20.06 33.04 40.26
C MET A 1 -19.87 32.81 38.76
N SER A 2 -20.48 33.63 37.88
CA SER A 2 -20.63 33.34 36.44
C SER A 2 -19.45 33.71 35.54
N ILE A 3 -18.53 34.58 36.00
CA ILE A 3 -17.41 35.07 35.16
C ILE A 3 -16.33 33.99 34.95
N SER A 4 -16.16 33.06 35.90
CA SER A 4 -15.07 32.06 35.81
C SER A 4 -15.36 30.95 34.81
N THR A 5 -16.64 30.58 34.63
CA THR A 5 -17.07 29.50 33.72
C THR A 5 -17.09 29.96 32.26
N GLU A 6 -17.51 31.20 32.02
CA GLU A 6 -17.53 31.81 30.68
C GLU A 6 -16.11 32.06 30.16
N ASN A 7 -15.20 32.48 31.04
CA ASN A 7 -13.78 32.61 30.72
C ASN A 7 -13.13 31.24 30.38
N LYS A 8 -13.46 30.18 31.13
CA LYS A 8 -12.96 28.82 30.83
C LYS A 8 -13.47 28.29 29.49
N SER A 9 -14.76 28.46 29.19
CA SER A 9 -15.34 28.02 27.92
C SER A 9 -14.69 28.70 26.72
N HIS A 10 -14.43 30.01 26.83
CA HIS A 10 -13.72 30.76 25.81
C HIS A 10 -12.28 30.26 25.61
N GLN A 11 -11.55 30.02 26.70
CA GLN A 11 -10.19 29.47 26.64
C GLN A 11 -10.13 28.11 25.95
N VAL A 12 -11.07 27.20 26.26
CA VAL A 12 -11.14 25.89 25.59
C VAL A 12 -11.32 26.08 24.09
N LYS A 13 -12.30 26.90 23.68
CA LYS A 13 -12.54 27.17 22.26
C LYS A 13 -11.29 27.74 21.59
N CYS A 14 -10.61 28.70 22.21
CA CYS A 14 -9.39 29.28 21.67
C CYS A 14 -8.24 28.26 21.52
N GLU A 15 -8.03 27.37 22.49
CA GLU A 15 -6.98 26.35 22.38
C GLU A 15 -7.31 25.28 21.34
N LEU A 16 -8.57 24.83 21.26
CA LEU A 16 -9.00 23.89 20.23
C LEU A 16 -8.91 24.49 18.83
N ILE A 17 -9.32 25.76 18.65
CA ILE A 17 -9.18 26.47 17.37
C ILE A 17 -7.69 26.72 17.04
N GLY A 18 -6.87 27.01 18.04
CA GLY A 18 -5.43 27.21 17.88
C GLY A 18 -4.66 25.96 17.44
N ALA A 19 -5.26 24.77 17.50
CA ALA A 19 -4.66 23.53 17.03
C ALA A 19 -4.78 23.32 15.51
N TYR A 20 -5.60 24.12 14.81
CA TYR A 20 -5.73 24.05 13.35
C TYR A 20 -4.50 24.64 12.66
N ARG A 21 -4.05 23.97 11.60
CA ARG A 21 -2.91 24.38 10.75
C ARG A 21 -3.43 24.85 9.39
N GLU A 22 -2.56 25.52 8.61
CA GLU A 22 -2.92 26.23 7.36
C GLU A 22 -3.59 25.36 6.29
N VAL A 23 -3.43 24.03 6.33
CA VAL A 23 -3.95 23.09 5.32
C VAL A 23 -5.25 22.40 5.81
N GLY A 24 -5.89 22.90 6.86
CA GLY A 24 -7.08 22.27 7.44
C GLY A 24 -6.78 21.09 8.36
N CYS A 25 -5.52 20.65 8.44
CA CYS A 25 -5.11 19.61 9.38
C CYS A 25 -5.01 20.12 10.83
N VAL A 26 -5.20 19.22 11.78
CA VAL A 26 -5.21 19.52 13.22
C VAL A 26 -4.04 18.87 13.95
N ASP A 27 -3.40 19.62 14.84
CA ASP A 27 -2.45 19.09 15.81
C ASP A 27 -3.18 18.36 16.96
N LEU A 28 -3.43 17.07 16.78
CA LEU A 28 -4.14 16.24 17.75
C LEU A 28 -3.43 16.14 19.12
N GLY A 29 -2.10 16.31 19.17
CA GLY A 29 -1.36 16.31 20.44
C GLY A 29 -1.63 17.57 21.27
N THR A 30 -1.75 18.72 20.60
CA THR A 30 -2.17 19.98 21.23
C THR A 30 -3.62 19.88 21.71
N VAL A 31 -4.50 19.28 20.91
CA VAL A 31 -5.90 19.02 21.27
C VAL A 31 -6.00 18.15 22.52
N ASP A 32 -5.32 17.00 22.56
CA ASP A 32 -5.34 16.09 23.70
C ASP A 32 -4.84 16.79 24.99
N SER A 33 -3.80 17.60 24.87
CA SER A 33 -3.28 18.41 25.99
C SER A 33 -4.31 19.42 26.50
N ALA A 34 -5.02 20.10 25.59
CA ALA A 34 -6.08 21.05 25.93
C ALA A 34 -7.28 20.35 26.59
N VAL A 35 -7.71 19.21 26.04
CA VAL A 35 -8.81 18.40 26.59
C VAL A 35 -8.50 17.94 28.02
N LYS A 36 -7.27 17.45 28.27
CA LYS A 36 -6.82 17.08 29.62
C LYS A 36 -6.81 18.27 30.57
N LYS A 37 -6.29 19.42 30.12
CA LYS A 37 -6.20 20.65 30.92
C LYS A 37 -7.57 21.19 31.33
N TYR A 38 -8.57 21.08 30.46
CA TYR A 38 -9.90 21.65 30.67
C TYR A 38 -11.01 20.61 30.93
N SER A 39 -10.62 19.37 31.24
CA SER A 39 -11.55 18.29 31.52
C SER A 39 -12.61 18.68 32.56
N GLY A 40 -13.86 18.30 32.29
CA GLY A 40 -15.05 18.64 33.08
C GLY A 40 -15.65 20.02 32.76
N THR A 41 -15.03 20.84 31.90
CA THR A 41 -15.62 22.12 31.48
C THR A 41 -16.85 21.86 30.61
N GLN A 42 -17.95 22.54 30.92
CA GLN A 42 -19.20 22.47 30.16
C GLN A 42 -19.26 23.64 29.18
N ILE A 43 -19.37 23.35 27.88
CA ILE A 43 -19.49 24.35 26.83
C ILE A 43 -20.90 24.27 26.23
N PRO A 44 -21.77 25.27 26.47
CA PRO A 44 -23.11 25.28 25.91
C PRO A 44 -23.10 25.31 24.38
N LEU A 45 -23.98 24.51 23.77
CA LEU A 45 -24.24 24.54 22.33
C LEU A 45 -25.27 25.63 21.99
N ILE A 46 -25.08 26.30 20.85
CA ILE A 46 -26.08 27.25 20.34
C ILE A 46 -27.29 26.50 19.78
N LYS A 47 -27.05 25.33 19.16
CA LYS A 47 -28.07 24.37 18.76
C LYS A 47 -27.55 22.96 19.00
N PRO A 48 -28.35 22.07 19.60
CA PRO A 48 -29.56 22.35 20.37
C PRO A 48 -29.27 23.10 21.69
N LYS A 49 -30.06 24.14 22.01
CA LYS A 49 -29.80 25.11 23.12
C LYS A 49 -29.74 24.53 24.54
N SER A 50 -30.34 23.36 24.76
CA SER A 50 -30.44 22.71 26.07
C SER A 50 -29.25 21.83 26.40
N TYR A 51 -28.32 21.64 25.46
CA TYR A 51 -27.21 20.71 25.60
C TYR A 51 -25.89 21.45 25.71
N SER A 52 -24.94 20.81 26.39
CA SER A 52 -23.58 21.28 26.54
C SER A 52 -22.63 20.15 26.21
N VAL A 53 -21.50 20.48 25.59
CA VAL A 53 -20.39 19.57 25.45
C VAL A 53 -19.59 19.60 26.75
N ARG A 54 -19.53 18.47 27.45
CA ARG A 54 -18.60 18.27 28.55
C ARG A 54 -17.26 17.91 27.95
N VAL A 55 -16.28 18.79 28.12
CA VAL A 55 -14.91 18.55 27.66
C VAL A 55 -14.34 17.39 28.47
N CYS A 56 -13.93 16.34 27.78
CA CYS A 56 -13.26 15.18 28.35
C CYS A 56 -12.56 14.39 27.25
N GLY A 57 -11.53 13.63 27.64
CA GLY A 57 -10.99 12.57 26.79
C GLY A 57 -11.85 11.31 26.90
N GLN A 58 -11.38 10.22 26.30
CA GLN A 58 -12.10 8.94 26.30
C GLN A 58 -12.45 8.43 27.70
N ASP A 59 -11.55 8.60 28.67
CA ASP A 59 -11.78 8.21 30.08
C ASP A 59 -12.89 9.00 30.79
N GLY A 60 -13.41 10.06 30.18
CA GLY A 60 -14.58 10.78 30.67
C GLY A 60 -15.88 10.38 29.98
N THR A 61 -15.87 9.29 29.21
CA THR A 61 -17.01 8.77 28.44
C THR A 61 -17.45 7.39 28.95
N VAL A 62 -18.55 6.87 28.43
CA VAL A 62 -19.00 5.48 28.66
C VAL A 62 -18.02 4.43 28.12
N TYR A 63 -17.06 4.82 27.28
CA TYR A 63 -16.01 3.95 26.72
C TYR A 63 -14.67 4.06 27.47
N THR A 64 -14.71 4.45 28.74
CA THR A 64 -13.52 4.52 29.61
C THR A 64 -12.76 3.20 29.62
N GLY A 65 -11.44 3.25 29.37
CA GLY A 65 -10.58 2.07 29.34
C GLY A 65 -10.79 1.11 28.14
N ASN A 66 -11.60 1.47 27.15
CA ASN A 66 -11.82 0.67 25.95
C ASN A 66 -10.95 1.16 24.79
N GLU A 67 -9.65 0.86 24.83
CA GLU A 67 -8.69 1.27 23.79
C GLU A 67 -9.09 0.78 22.39
N ASP A 68 -9.68 -0.43 22.31
CA ASP A 68 -10.15 -1.03 21.05
C ASP A 68 -11.23 -0.18 20.36
N GLN A 69 -12.09 0.48 21.14
CA GLN A 69 -13.14 1.36 20.59
C GLN A 69 -12.55 2.58 19.87
N LEU A 70 -11.49 3.17 20.43
CA LEU A 70 -10.84 4.32 19.82
C LEU A 70 -10.14 3.93 18.52
N GLU A 71 -9.46 2.77 18.49
CA GLU A 71 -8.88 2.25 17.25
C GLU A 71 -9.97 1.90 16.23
N ALA A 72 -11.11 1.35 16.66
CA ALA A 72 -12.23 1.08 15.77
C ALA A 72 -12.77 2.34 15.09
N TRP A 73 -12.91 3.46 15.81
CA TRP A 73 -13.32 4.75 15.22
C TRP A 73 -12.34 5.25 14.16
N LYS A 74 -11.05 4.98 14.32
CA LYS A 74 -10.01 5.36 13.35
C LYS A 74 -10.01 4.50 12.10
N ASP A 75 -10.27 3.20 12.26
CA ASP A 75 -10.02 2.20 11.21
C ASP A 75 -11.24 1.79 10.39
N PHE A 76 -12.43 1.75 11.00
CA PHE A 76 -13.53 0.94 10.45
C PHE A 76 -14.75 1.71 9.97
N TYR A 77 -14.73 3.05 10.01
CA TYR A 77 -15.88 3.86 9.65
C TYR A 77 -15.64 4.68 8.38
N LEU A 78 -14.46 5.31 8.28
CA LEU A 78 -14.13 6.16 7.13
C LEU A 78 -13.42 5.35 6.02
N PRO A 79 -13.45 5.83 4.76
CA PRO A 79 -12.78 5.15 3.64
C PRO A 79 -11.27 4.94 3.82
N GLU A 80 -10.62 5.88 4.53
CA GLU A 80 -9.22 5.80 4.91
C GLU A 80 -9.11 5.87 6.43
N ARG A 81 -8.08 5.20 6.99
CA ARG A 81 -7.76 5.33 8.41
C ARG A 81 -7.45 6.80 8.70
N MET A 82 -8.11 7.37 9.70
CA MET A 82 -7.83 8.73 10.17
C MET A 82 -7.55 8.75 11.66
N GLU A 83 -6.55 9.53 12.08
CA GLU A 83 -6.32 9.74 13.50
C GLU A 83 -7.40 10.64 14.10
N MET A 84 -7.87 10.28 15.30
CA MET A 84 -8.97 10.95 15.99
C MET A 84 -8.69 11.07 17.49
N VAL A 85 -9.19 12.13 18.10
CA VAL A 85 -9.15 12.36 19.57
C VAL A 85 -10.54 12.71 20.07
N VAL A 86 -10.93 12.11 21.20
CA VAL A 86 -12.15 12.49 21.92
C VAL A 86 -11.98 13.88 22.51
N ILE A 87 -12.85 14.82 22.12
CA ILE A 87 -12.83 16.20 22.62
C ILE A 87 -13.91 16.49 23.67
N GLY A 88 -14.90 15.61 23.77
CA GLY A 88 -15.92 15.69 24.80
C GLY A 88 -17.09 14.74 24.57
N ALA A 89 -18.10 14.87 25.42
CA ALA A 89 -19.34 14.12 25.32
C ALA A 89 -20.55 15.02 25.64
N ILE A 90 -21.70 14.69 25.05
CA ILE A 90 -22.99 15.28 25.38
C ILE A 90 -23.78 14.21 26.14
N ASP A 91 -24.09 14.49 27.41
CA ASP A 91 -24.84 13.59 28.27
C ASP A 91 -26.35 13.77 28.09
N ASP A 92 -27.12 12.72 28.39
CA ASP A 92 -28.59 12.70 28.36
C ASP A 92 -29.20 13.13 26.99
N PHE A 93 -28.50 12.86 25.91
CA PHE A 93 -28.94 13.20 24.55
C PHE A 93 -29.92 12.13 24.02
N PRO A 94 -31.06 12.52 23.43
CA PRO A 94 -32.08 11.58 22.95
C PRO A 94 -31.63 10.93 21.63
N CYS A 95 -30.76 9.94 21.76
CA CYS A 95 -30.13 9.15 20.72
C CYS A 95 -30.10 7.69 21.13
N ASP A 96 -29.71 6.82 20.19
CA ASP A 96 -29.57 5.39 20.44
C ASP A 96 -28.20 5.02 21.05
N ALA A 97 -27.32 6.02 21.25
CA ALA A 97 -26.01 5.82 21.85
C ALA A 97 -26.11 5.24 23.28
N PHE A 98 -25.16 4.35 23.61
CA PHE A 98 -25.10 3.75 24.93
C PHE A 98 -25.02 4.79 26.04
N GLY A 99 -25.91 4.68 27.04
CA GLY A 99 -25.99 5.63 28.15
C GLY A 99 -26.50 7.01 27.75
N LEU A 100 -27.13 7.17 26.58
CA LEU A 100 -27.57 8.45 26.03
C LEU A 100 -26.43 9.47 25.95
N GLN A 101 -25.20 8.98 25.78
CA GLN A 101 -24.01 9.81 25.74
C GLN A 101 -23.44 9.84 24.33
N LEU A 102 -23.58 10.99 23.67
CA LEU A 102 -23.03 11.22 22.35
C LEU A 102 -21.56 11.65 22.47
N VAL A 103 -20.64 10.81 22.03
CA VAL A 103 -19.19 11.07 22.12
C VAL A 103 -18.74 11.88 20.91
N LEU A 104 -18.00 12.97 21.14
CA LEU A 104 -17.48 13.85 20.09
C LEU A 104 -15.99 13.60 19.84
N LEU A 105 -15.66 13.36 18.59
CA LEU A 105 -14.33 13.04 18.08
C LEU A 105 -13.88 14.17 17.14
N LEU A 106 -12.70 14.72 17.38
CA LEU A 106 -12.03 15.60 16.43
C LEU A 106 -11.05 14.76 15.62
N CYS A 107 -11.21 14.79 14.31
CA CYS A 107 -10.39 14.09 13.36
C CYS A 107 -9.20 14.96 12.91
N GLU A 108 -8.12 14.33 12.43
CA GLU A 108 -6.92 15.03 11.96
C GLU A 108 -7.16 15.96 10.76
N ASP A 109 -8.23 15.71 9.99
CA ASP A 109 -8.72 16.56 8.89
C ASP A 109 -9.51 17.80 9.37
N GLY A 110 -9.71 17.93 10.68
CA GLY A 110 -10.40 19.05 11.31
C GLY A 110 -11.91 18.87 11.47
N ASN A 111 -12.49 17.82 10.90
CA ASN A 111 -13.89 17.49 11.05
C ASN A 111 -14.21 16.95 12.44
N ILE A 112 -15.45 17.16 12.87
CA ILE A 112 -15.96 16.68 14.15
C ILE A 112 -17.04 15.64 13.89
N TYR A 113 -16.82 14.46 14.44
CA TYR A 113 -17.73 13.34 14.37
C TYR A 113 -18.40 13.10 15.72
N ALA A 114 -19.64 12.63 15.68
CA ALA A 114 -20.35 12.13 16.84
C ALA A 114 -20.61 10.64 16.68
N TYR A 115 -20.33 9.86 17.72
CA TYR A 115 -20.57 8.42 17.70
C TYR A 115 -21.92 8.06 18.34
N GLU A 116 -22.78 7.40 17.58
CA GLU A 116 -24.07 6.84 18.00
C GLU A 116 -24.17 5.40 17.47
N ASP A 117 -24.22 4.40 18.38
CA ASP A 117 -24.55 3.00 18.08
C ASP A 117 -24.04 2.46 16.72
N GLU A 118 -22.73 2.27 16.59
CA GLU A 118 -22.08 1.79 15.35
C GLU A 118 -22.22 2.71 14.12
N VAL A 119 -22.51 4.00 14.35
CA VAL A 119 -22.53 5.06 13.33
C VAL A 119 -21.68 6.26 13.77
N LEU A 120 -20.82 6.74 12.86
CA LEU A 120 -20.17 8.05 12.98
C LEU A 120 -20.93 9.08 12.16
N HIS A 121 -21.36 10.16 12.81
CA HIS A 121 -22.05 11.28 12.20
C HIS A 121 -21.09 12.45 12.05
N LEU A 122 -20.91 12.98 10.84
CA LEU A 122 -20.23 14.26 10.65
C LEU A 122 -21.13 15.39 11.17
N VAL A 123 -20.84 15.92 12.36
CA VAL A 123 -21.72 16.88 13.05
C VAL A 123 -21.30 18.34 12.90
N ALA A 124 -20.03 18.58 12.57
CA ALA A 124 -19.48 19.90 12.23
C ALA A 124 -18.17 19.74 11.46
N ARG A 125 -17.82 20.70 10.59
CA ARG A 125 -16.57 20.68 9.81
C ARG A 125 -15.38 21.28 10.55
N ASN A 126 -15.62 21.90 11.70
CA ASN A 126 -14.59 22.40 12.61
C ASN A 126 -15.17 22.81 13.96
N VAL A 127 -14.29 23.07 14.91
CA VAL A 127 -14.60 23.51 16.28
C VAL A 127 -15.42 24.81 16.29
N THR A 128 -15.12 25.75 15.40
CA THR A 128 -15.88 27.02 15.31
C THR A 128 -17.33 26.74 14.93
N GLU A 129 -17.57 25.92 13.91
CA GLU A 129 -18.92 25.55 13.49
C GLU A 129 -19.70 24.85 14.62
N LEU A 130 -19.09 23.88 15.31
CA LEU A 130 -19.72 23.17 16.43
C LEU A 130 -20.24 24.14 17.51
N PHE A 131 -19.45 25.15 17.86
CA PHE A 131 -19.76 26.03 18.99
C PHE A 131 -20.44 27.35 18.63
N GLU A 132 -20.33 27.82 17.38
CA GLU A 132 -20.94 29.07 16.90
C GLU A 132 -22.21 28.84 16.09
N THR A 133 -22.30 27.74 15.35
CA THR A 133 -23.50 27.36 14.59
C THR A 133 -24.32 26.33 15.35
N GLY A 134 -23.65 25.34 15.94
CA GLY A 134 -24.24 24.26 16.72
C GLY A 134 -23.90 22.87 16.17
N LEU A 135 -24.38 21.87 16.87
CA LEU A 135 -24.31 20.46 16.50
C LEU A 135 -25.39 20.15 15.45
N THR A 136 -24.99 19.61 14.29
CA THR A 136 -25.93 19.07 13.31
C THR A 136 -26.17 17.59 13.61
N PHE A 137 -27.40 17.23 13.99
CA PHE A 137 -27.75 15.86 14.32
C PHE A 137 -29.18 15.50 13.84
N PRO A 138 -29.40 14.38 13.12
CA PRO A 138 -28.37 13.47 12.57
C PRO A 138 -27.35 14.20 11.67
N GLY A 139 -26.13 13.67 11.57
CA GLY A 139 -25.00 14.33 10.91
C GLY A 139 -25.24 14.70 9.44
N LEU A 140 -24.39 15.60 8.91
CA LEU A 140 -24.35 15.96 7.48
C LEU A 140 -24.10 14.74 6.59
N GLU A 141 -23.23 13.87 7.08
CA GLU A 141 -22.88 12.58 6.52
C GLU A 141 -22.85 11.56 7.66
N CYS A 142 -23.14 10.30 7.35
CA CYS A 142 -23.19 9.21 8.30
C CYS A 142 -22.39 8.05 7.73
N TYR A 143 -21.57 7.43 8.59
CA TYR A 143 -20.67 6.35 8.23
C TYR A 143 -20.96 5.19 9.16
N LYS A 144 -21.38 4.05 8.63
CA LYS A 144 -21.63 2.85 9.45
C LYS A 144 -20.37 2.04 9.60
N LEU A 145 -20.29 1.31 10.72
CA LEU A 145 -19.21 0.37 10.95
C LEU A 145 -19.08 -0.62 9.77
N GLY A 146 -17.91 -0.63 9.14
CA GLY A 146 -17.54 -1.57 8.10
C GLY A 146 -18.07 -1.27 6.69
N GLU A 147 -18.91 -0.23 6.54
CA GLU A 147 -19.50 0.15 5.24
C GLU A 147 -18.43 0.49 4.19
N CYS A 148 -17.29 1.05 4.63
CA CYS A 148 -16.16 1.35 3.76
C CYS A 148 -15.42 0.11 3.20
N PHE A 149 -15.72 -1.09 3.70
CA PHE A 149 -15.16 -2.35 3.19
C PHE A 149 -16.15 -3.17 2.37
N GLU A 150 -17.37 -2.67 2.15
CA GLU A 150 -18.32 -3.32 1.26
C GLU A 150 -17.78 -3.34 -0.17
N ASP A 151 -18.12 -4.41 -0.91
CA ASP A 151 -17.74 -4.52 -2.31
C ASP A 151 -18.44 -3.42 -3.12
N TYR A 152 -17.72 -2.82 -4.06
CA TYR A 152 -18.30 -1.86 -4.99
C TYR A 152 -19.48 -2.48 -5.74
N THR A 153 -20.54 -1.70 -5.89
CA THR A 153 -21.62 -2.02 -6.83
C THR A 153 -21.08 -2.06 -8.26
N GLU A 154 -21.81 -2.70 -9.17
CA GLU A 154 -21.41 -2.77 -10.58
C GLU A 154 -21.31 -1.36 -11.19
N GLU A 155 -22.21 -0.45 -10.78
CA GLU A 155 -22.20 0.95 -11.19
C GLU A 155 -20.94 1.69 -10.71
N GLU A 156 -20.59 1.58 -9.43
CA GLU A 156 -19.39 2.21 -8.86
C GLU A 156 -18.11 1.63 -9.47
N TYR A 157 -18.06 0.32 -9.68
CA TYR A 157 -16.93 -0.32 -10.35
C TYR A 157 -16.72 0.22 -11.77
N ASN A 158 -17.81 0.38 -12.53
CA ASN A 158 -17.75 0.93 -13.89
C ASN A 158 -17.29 2.39 -13.89
N GLU A 159 -17.75 3.20 -12.93
CA GLU A 159 -17.30 4.59 -12.77
C GLU A 159 -15.79 4.65 -12.47
N ILE A 160 -15.31 3.84 -11.52
CA ILE A 160 -13.87 3.75 -11.19
C ILE A 160 -13.07 3.33 -12.43
N MET A 161 -13.56 2.36 -13.21
CA MET A 161 -12.87 1.87 -14.41
C MET A 161 -12.80 2.88 -15.55
N GLU A 162 -13.69 3.87 -15.54
CA GLU A 162 -13.72 5.00 -16.48
C GLU A 162 -12.96 6.25 -15.99
N SER A 163 -12.46 6.25 -14.75
CA SER A 163 -11.65 7.35 -14.21
C SER A 163 -10.34 7.57 -14.97
N ASP A 164 -9.86 8.81 -14.98
CA ASP A 164 -8.60 9.20 -15.62
C ASP A 164 -7.42 8.46 -14.98
N ASP A 165 -7.40 8.32 -13.65
CA ASP A 165 -6.36 7.60 -12.92
C ASP A 165 -6.21 6.14 -13.39
N VAL A 166 -7.34 5.43 -13.55
CA VAL A 166 -7.31 4.03 -14.02
C VAL A 166 -6.90 3.94 -15.49
N LYS A 167 -7.29 4.92 -16.32
CA LYS A 167 -6.85 5.01 -17.71
C LYS A 167 -5.35 5.23 -17.82
N GLU A 168 -4.80 6.20 -17.09
CA GLU A 168 -3.36 6.46 -17.02
C GLU A 168 -2.59 5.24 -16.54
N MET A 169 -3.09 4.56 -15.50
CA MET A 169 -2.48 3.32 -15.00
C MET A 169 -2.50 2.21 -16.06
N LYS A 170 -3.61 2.01 -16.78
CA LYS A 170 -3.70 1.01 -17.86
C LYS A 170 -2.74 1.32 -19.00
N GLU A 171 -2.60 2.59 -19.36
CA GLU A 171 -1.68 3.05 -20.40
C GLU A 171 -0.21 2.81 -19.98
N ALA A 172 0.16 3.22 -18.77
CA ALA A 172 1.50 3.00 -18.22
C ALA A 172 1.84 1.51 -18.15
N HIS A 173 0.91 0.68 -17.68
CA HIS A 173 1.07 -0.77 -17.65
C HIS A 173 1.28 -1.35 -19.06
N THR A 174 0.49 -0.90 -20.03
CA THR A 174 0.59 -1.35 -21.43
C THR A 174 1.95 -0.98 -22.03
N GLN A 175 2.40 0.26 -21.85
CA GLN A 175 3.69 0.74 -22.33
C GLN A 175 4.85 -0.04 -21.70
N PHE A 176 4.78 -0.31 -20.40
CA PHE A 176 5.79 -1.10 -19.70
C PHE A 176 5.85 -2.55 -20.21
N ARG A 177 4.70 -3.18 -20.42
CA ARG A 177 4.62 -4.53 -21.00
C ARG A 177 5.24 -4.58 -22.40
N GLU A 178 4.89 -3.62 -23.26
CA GLU A 178 5.47 -3.53 -24.61
C GLU A 178 6.97 -3.27 -24.59
N PHE A 179 7.45 -2.45 -23.65
CA PHE A 179 8.88 -2.23 -23.44
C PHE A 179 9.60 -3.53 -23.11
N LEU A 180 9.10 -4.30 -22.13
CA LEU A 180 9.68 -5.59 -21.74
C LEU A 180 9.67 -6.59 -22.89
N GLU A 181 8.59 -6.65 -23.68
CA GLU A 181 8.50 -7.53 -24.84
C GLU A 181 9.59 -7.19 -25.88
N ARG A 182 9.79 -5.90 -26.16
CA ARG A 182 10.84 -5.44 -27.08
C ARG A 182 12.23 -5.80 -26.56
N GLU A 183 12.52 -5.52 -25.28
CA GLU A 183 13.82 -5.80 -24.67
C GLU A 183 14.15 -7.30 -24.68
N LEU A 184 13.15 -8.15 -24.39
CA LEU A 184 13.29 -9.59 -24.45
C LEU A 184 13.60 -10.05 -25.89
N LEU A 185 12.83 -9.57 -26.87
CA LEU A 185 13.04 -9.91 -28.28
C LEU A 185 14.41 -9.48 -28.79
N GLU A 186 14.89 -8.29 -28.39
CA GLU A 186 16.23 -7.83 -28.73
C GLU A 186 17.32 -8.71 -28.10
N SER A 187 17.14 -9.08 -26.84
CA SER A 187 18.06 -9.99 -26.14
C SER A 187 18.12 -11.36 -26.82
N LEU A 188 16.97 -11.92 -27.20
CA LEU A 188 16.90 -13.19 -27.95
C LEU A 188 17.55 -13.09 -29.33
N LYS A 189 17.33 -11.98 -30.06
CA LYS A 189 18.00 -11.73 -31.35
C LYS A 189 19.51 -11.64 -31.19
N LYS A 190 19.99 -10.93 -30.17
CA LYS A 190 21.42 -10.80 -29.85
C LYS A 190 22.02 -12.19 -29.58
N PHE A 191 21.38 -12.99 -28.74
CA PHE A 191 21.81 -14.36 -28.45
C PHE A 191 21.89 -15.23 -29.71
N LYS A 192 20.83 -15.23 -30.55
CA LYS A 192 20.81 -15.97 -31.81
C LYS A 192 21.93 -15.54 -32.76
N SER A 193 22.18 -14.23 -32.87
CA SER A 193 23.21 -13.69 -33.76
C SER A 193 24.63 -14.08 -33.30
N SER A 194 24.87 -14.13 -31.99
CA SER A 194 26.14 -14.58 -31.42
C SER A 194 26.37 -16.07 -31.68
N GLN A 195 25.35 -16.91 -31.48
CA GLN A 195 25.41 -18.35 -31.78
C GLN A 195 25.68 -18.64 -33.27
N CYS A 196 25.08 -17.84 -34.16
CA CYS A 196 25.26 -17.96 -35.61
C CYS A 196 26.67 -17.52 -36.05
N LYS A 197 27.22 -16.47 -35.42
CA LYS A 197 28.60 -16.01 -35.66
C LYS A 197 29.64 -17.02 -35.19
N GLU A 198 29.43 -17.66 -34.03
CA GLU A 198 30.31 -18.73 -33.53
C GLU A 198 30.27 -19.96 -34.45
N SER A 199 29.09 -20.34 -34.93
CA SER A 199 28.91 -21.47 -35.85
C SER A 199 29.54 -21.21 -37.23
N LEU A 200 29.40 -19.98 -37.76
CA LEU A 200 30.02 -19.58 -39.03
C LEU A 200 31.54 -19.45 -38.93
N ALA A 201 32.07 -18.94 -37.82
CA ALA A 201 33.50 -18.87 -37.58
C ALA A 201 34.14 -20.27 -37.48
N GLN A 202 33.45 -21.23 -36.88
CA GLN A 202 33.91 -22.64 -36.85
C GLN A 202 33.90 -23.27 -38.25
N LEU A 203 32.86 -23.02 -39.07
CA LEU A 203 32.80 -23.53 -40.45
C LEU A 203 33.89 -22.93 -41.35
N GLN A 204 34.21 -21.65 -41.21
CA GLN A 204 35.32 -21.02 -41.95
C GLN A 204 36.68 -21.56 -41.51
N LYS A 205 36.88 -21.81 -40.21
CA LYS A 205 38.11 -22.42 -39.69
C LYS A 205 38.33 -23.83 -40.25
N ASN A 206 37.26 -24.62 -40.33
CA ASN A 206 37.28 -25.98 -40.87
C ASN A 206 37.49 -26.02 -42.39
N SER A 207 36.93 -25.05 -43.14
CA SER A 207 37.16 -24.91 -44.58
C SER A 207 38.60 -24.48 -44.92
N ASN A 208 39.15 -23.55 -44.14
CA ASN A 208 40.54 -23.09 -44.33
C ASN A 208 41.55 -24.20 -44.04
N THR A 209 41.33 -25.04 -43.02
CA THR A 209 42.18 -26.20 -42.75
C THR A 209 42.11 -27.25 -43.86
N MET A 210 40.93 -27.47 -44.45
CA MET A 210 40.76 -28.43 -45.56
C MET A 210 41.46 -27.96 -46.85
N ASN A 211 41.48 -26.65 -47.12
CA ASN A 211 42.21 -26.08 -48.25
C ASN A 211 43.74 -26.10 -48.05
N GLU A 212 44.21 -25.88 -46.82
CA GLU A 212 45.62 -25.97 -46.46
C GLU A 212 46.14 -27.42 -46.60
N CYS A 213 45.35 -28.42 -46.20
CA CYS A 213 45.66 -29.83 -46.45
C CYS A 213 45.73 -30.18 -47.95
N ASN A 214 44.83 -29.61 -48.78
CA ASN A 214 44.85 -29.85 -50.22
C ASN A 214 46.04 -29.17 -50.93
N GLU A 215 46.47 -27.98 -50.49
CA GLU A 215 47.69 -27.35 -51.02
C GLU A 215 48.97 -28.15 -50.69
N ILE A 216 49.01 -28.80 -49.52
CA ILE A 216 50.15 -29.67 -49.13
C ILE A 216 50.22 -30.93 -50.01
N VAL A 217 49.07 -31.53 -50.37
CA VAL A 217 49.00 -32.72 -51.25
C VAL A 217 49.41 -32.41 -52.70
N VAL A 218 49.12 -31.20 -53.19
CA VAL A 218 49.48 -30.79 -54.56
C VAL A 218 50.97 -30.45 -54.69
N ARG A 219 51.63 -29.95 -53.64
CA ARG A 219 53.05 -29.56 -53.68
C ARG A 219 54.02 -30.71 -53.43
N ASN A 220 53.56 -31.81 -52.82
CA ASN A 220 54.34 -33.02 -52.63
C ASN A 220 53.56 -34.24 -53.14
N PRO A 221 53.60 -34.57 -54.44
CA PRO A 221 53.18 -35.90 -54.86
C PRO A 221 54.13 -36.91 -54.21
N MET A 222 53.63 -37.72 -53.27
CA MET A 222 54.45 -38.76 -52.65
C MET A 222 54.96 -39.73 -53.71
N PRO A 223 56.23 -40.17 -53.63
CA PRO A 223 56.71 -41.28 -54.43
C PRO A 223 55.95 -42.54 -54.04
N VAL A 224 55.48 -43.30 -55.03
CA VAL A 224 54.90 -44.63 -54.80
C VAL A 224 56.02 -45.54 -54.31
N VAL A 225 55.96 -45.95 -53.03
CA VAL A 225 56.85 -46.94 -52.46
C VAL A 225 56.06 -48.20 -52.08
N PRO A 226 56.50 -49.41 -52.48
CA PRO A 226 55.75 -50.64 -52.24
C PRO A 226 55.65 -50.98 -50.75
N TRP A 227 54.46 -51.38 -50.31
CA TRP A 227 54.20 -51.86 -48.96
C TRP A 227 54.88 -53.20 -48.72
N ASN A 228 55.87 -53.26 -47.83
CA ASN A 228 55.92 -54.35 -46.87
C ASN A 228 56.74 -54.04 -45.61
N GLN A 229 56.15 -54.46 -44.48
CA GLN A 229 56.76 -54.84 -43.20
C GLN A 229 56.85 -53.81 -42.05
N HIS A 230 55.87 -54.01 -41.15
CA HIS A 230 55.97 -54.19 -39.70
C HIS A 230 55.69 -53.02 -38.73
N LEU A 231 54.71 -53.33 -37.86
CA LEU A 231 54.11 -52.61 -36.75
C LEU A 231 54.99 -52.49 -35.49
N THR A 232 54.48 -51.68 -34.57
CA THR A 232 54.74 -51.54 -33.11
C THR A 232 55.87 -50.56 -32.77
N SER A 233 55.62 -49.49 -32.02
CA SER A 233 55.07 -49.48 -30.65
C SER A 233 54.89 -48.04 -30.15
N LEU A 234 53.91 -47.77 -29.27
CA LEU A 234 54.08 -47.17 -27.92
C LEU A 234 52.75 -46.68 -27.31
N TRP A 235 52.56 -47.04 -26.04
CA TRP A 235 51.45 -46.73 -25.12
C TRP A 235 51.97 -45.86 -23.95
N ILE A 236 51.04 -45.40 -23.08
CA ILE A 236 51.16 -44.85 -21.69
C ILE A 236 51.15 -43.30 -21.64
N ALA A 237 50.24 -42.58 -20.93
CA ALA A 237 49.91 -42.66 -19.49
C ALA A 237 48.52 -42.10 -19.06
N GLU A 238 48.06 -42.55 -17.88
CA GLU A 238 46.82 -42.22 -17.12
C GLU A 238 46.95 -40.99 -16.17
N SER A 239 45.79 -40.48 -15.66
CA SER A 239 45.46 -40.12 -14.24
C SER A 239 44.08 -39.39 -14.18
N LYS A 240 42.95 -39.90 -13.65
CA LYS A 240 42.44 -40.16 -12.28
C LYS A 240 42.40 -38.97 -11.28
N VAL A 241 41.19 -38.46 -10.96
CA VAL A 241 40.71 -38.08 -9.59
C VAL A 241 39.17 -38.26 -9.54
N GLY A 242 38.65 -38.76 -8.40
CA GLY A 242 37.32 -39.36 -8.25
C GLY A 242 36.28 -38.64 -7.37
N VAL A 243 35.28 -39.44 -7.00
CA VAL A 243 33.86 -39.22 -6.62
C VAL A 243 33.59 -38.85 -5.13
N ARG A 244 32.47 -38.14 -4.87
CA ARG A 244 31.42 -38.35 -3.82
C ARG A 244 30.36 -37.22 -3.93
N GLY A 245 29.04 -37.35 -3.85
CA GLY A 245 28.11 -38.40 -3.41
C GLY A 245 27.24 -37.89 -2.24
N GLY A 246 25.93 -37.62 -2.44
CA GLY A 246 24.99 -37.29 -1.34
C GLY A 246 23.56 -36.95 -1.82
N CYS A 247 22.54 -37.65 -1.27
CA CYS A 247 21.12 -37.63 -1.64
C CYS A 247 20.24 -36.61 -0.87
N TYR A 248 19.04 -36.37 -1.43
CA TYR A 248 17.89 -35.53 -1.07
C TYR A 248 17.36 -35.59 0.38
N PRO A 249 16.48 -34.62 0.76
CA PRO A 249 15.05 -34.95 0.79
C PRO A 249 14.13 -33.90 0.12
N SER A 250 13.03 -34.43 -0.42
CA SER A 250 11.82 -33.76 -0.89
C SER A 250 11.11 -32.98 0.22
N LEU A 251 10.64 -31.76 -0.08
CA LEU A 251 9.57 -31.09 0.67
C LEU A 251 8.49 -30.54 -0.27
N ASN A 252 7.27 -30.61 0.26
CA ASN A 252 5.98 -30.49 -0.39
C ASN A 252 5.69 -29.17 -1.12
N GLN A 253 4.80 -29.31 -2.08
CA GLN A 253 4.03 -28.27 -2.75
C GLN A 253 3.39 -27.30 -1.75
N GLY A 254 3.67 -26.02 -1.95
CA GLY A 254 3.02 -24.89 -1.31
C GLY A 254 3.40 -23.64 -2.09
N SER A 255 2.41 -23.01 -2.70
CA SER A 255 2.50 -21.84 -3.58
C SER A 255 3.57 -20.83 -3.13
N MET A 256 4.68 -20.72 -3.89
CA MET A 256 5.59 -19.59 -3.75
C MET A 256 4.94 -18.37 -4.41
N ARG A 257 4.36 -17.49 -3.60
CA ARG A 257 4.09 -16.11 -4.01
C ARG A 257 5.44 -15.40 -4.15
N THR A 258 5.86 -15.14 -5.38
CA THR A 258 6.95 -14.21 -5.65
C THR A 258 6.44 -12.80 -5.38
N LEU A 259 6.85 -12.21 -4.25
CA LEU A 259 6.67 -10.78 -4.01
C LEU A 259 7.61 -10.01 -4.95
N ILE A 260 7.04 -9.35 -5.94
CA ILE A 260 7.75 -8.33 -6.70
C ILE A 260 7.62 -7.04 -5.88
N HIS A 261 8.69 -6.66 -5.19
CA HIS A 261 8.80 -5.31 -4.62
C HIS A 261 9.00 -4.31 -5.77
N ILE A 262 7.94 -3.59 -6.13
CA ILE A 262 8.02 -2.42 -6.99
C ILE A 262 8.21 -1.22 -6.07
N ASN A 263 9.39 -0.60 -6.12
CA ASN A 263 9.66 0.62 -5.37
C ASN A 263 9.01 1.79 -6.13
N VAL A 264 7.87 2.29 -5.65
CA VAL A 264 7.19 3.46 -6.21
C VAL A 264 7.18 4.55 -5.13
N ASP A 265 7.97 5.61 -5.34
CA ASP A 265 8.00 6.80 -4.49
C ASP A 265 6.71 7.63 -4.71
N SER A 266 5.60 7.21 -4.09
CA SER A 266 4.42 8.07 -3.85
C SER A 266 3.45 7.38 -2.88
N THR A 267 3.26 7.98 -1.70
CA THR A 267 2.46 7.45 -0.58
C THR A 267 0.97 7.28 -0.87
N HIS A 268 0.44 7.82 -1.97
CA HIS A 268 -0.97 7.65 -2.38
C HIS A 268 -1.22 6.39 -3.22
N THR A 269 -0.19 5.84 -3.87
CA THR A 269 -0.36 4.74 -4.84
C THR A 269 -0.32 3.34 -4.20
N HIS A 270 0.09 3.24 -2.93
CA HIS A 270 0.41 1.97 -2.30
C HIS A 270 -0.82 1.14 -1.88
N ASN A 271 -1.98 1.77 -1.67
CA ASN A 271 -3.22 1.09 -1.23
C ASN A 271 -4.10 0.57 -2.39
N LEU A 272 -4.05 1.21 -3.56
CA LEU A 272 -4.77 0.74 -4.76
C LEU A 272 -4.12 -0.53 -5.36
N ILE A 273 -2.78 -0.59 -5.32
CA ILE A 273 -2.01 -1.68 -5.94
C ILE A 273 -2.18 -3.02 -5.19
N SER A 274 -2.33 -3.00 -3.87
CA SER A 274 -2.46 -4.21 -3.05
C SER A 274 -3.83 -4.89 -3.21
N LYS A 275 -4.92 -4.14 -3.46
CA LYS A 275 -6.26 -4.69 -3.68
C LYS A 275 -6.49 -5.18 -5.12
N LEU A 276 -5.99 -4.47 -6.14
CA LEU A 276 -6.20 -4.84 -7.55
C LEU A 276 -5.48 -6.14 -7.98
N LEU A 277 -4.35 -6.47 -7.36
CA LEU A 277 -3.57 -7.67 -7.72
C LEU A 277 -4.14 -8.97 -7.13
N ILE A 278 -5.12 -8.91 -6.22
CA ILE A 278 -5.73 -10.10 -5.59
C ILE A 278 -6.89 -10.68 -6.42
N ASN A 279 -7.54 -9.87 -7.27
CA ASN A 279 -8.80 -10.23 -7.93
C ASN A 279 -8.70 -10.54 -9.44
N GLN A 280 -7.53 -10.89 -9.97
CA GLN A 280 -7.44 -11.40 -11.34
C GLN A 280 -7.75 -12.92 -11.35
N PRO A 281 -8.78 -13.40 -12.09
CA PRO A 281 -8.99 -14.83 -12.26
C PRO A 281 -7.85 -15.46 -13.07
N ILE A 282 -7.44 -16.66 -12.65
CA ILE A 282 -6.41 -17.49 -13.29
C ILE A 282 -6.85 -17.94 -14.69
#